data_AF-A0AAD9PNQ1-F1
#
_entry.id   AF-A0AAD9PNQ1-F1
#
_cell.length_a   1.000
_cell.length_b   1.000
_cell.length_c   1.000
_cell.angle_alpha   90.00
_cell.angle_beta   90.00
_cell.angle_gamma   90.00
#
_symmetry.space_group_name_H-M   'P 1'
#
loop_
_entity.id
_entity.type
_entity.pdbx_description
1 polymer ?
#
loop_
_entity_poly.entity_id
_entity_poly.type
_entity_poly.pdbx_seq_one_letter_code
_entity_poly.pdbx_strand_id
1 'polypeptide(L)'
;MTKALLLVISLSLLKAVNGHSILLHGYAIPNYFACRNDVYGVISNGNVLSPEHFKRAMEARRSASHIILSPTYDGLEDIISSAAVKLRAEALTLSHNLKYPRHLYYLQEFIAKDYTKAQLALVSITLLQTIKYNEMTLESFARSGLEATKDSDSVRSGFIVCTAEVYLQLAEKFREYHKVELARLEAEAARISKNQVNIPLMKTTGNLSLFVDAFSFAGISVLLVMIALQFYVSYF
;
A
#
# COMPACT_ATOMS: atom_id res chain seq x y z
N MET A 1 31.05 32.63 -6.48
CA MET A 1 29.68 32.08 -6.28
C MET A 1 29.62 30.55 -6.36
N THR A 2 30.32 29.89 -7.29
CA THR A 2 30.26 28.41 -7.49
C THR A 2 30.53 27.55 -6.25
N LYS A 3 31.53 27.89 -5.41
CA LYS A 3 31.88 27.10 -4.20
C LYS A 3 30.75 27.02 -3.16
N ALA A 4 29.95 28.07 -3.00
CA ALA A 4 28.83 28.09 -2.05
C ALA A 4 27.68 27.19 -2.51
N LEU A 5 27.38 27.19 -3.82
CA LEU A 5 26.35 26.33 -4.41
C LEU A 5 26.71 24.84 -4.25
N LEU A 6 27.97 24.49 -4.52
CA LEU A 6 28.50 23.14 -4.29
C LEU A 6 28.42 22.70 -2.82
N LEU A 7 28.66 23.61 -1.86
CA LEU A 7 28.54 23.31 -0.44
C LEU A 7 27.08 23.07 -0.01
N VAL A 8 26.13 23.86 -0.53
CA VAL A 8 24.70 23.66 -0.26
C VAL A 8 24.21 22.35 -0.87
N ILE A 9 24.63 22.01 -2.09
CA ILE A 9 24.27 20.74 -2.74
C ILE A 9 24.86 19.54 -1.98
N SER A 10 26.12 19.60 -1.54
CA SER A 10 26.73 18.50 -0.79
C SER A 10 26.12 18.31 0.60
N LEU A 11 25.79 19.39 1.33
CA LEU A 11 25.06 19.33 2.60
C LEU A 11 23.63 18.78 2.43
N SER A 12 22.96 19.09 1.31
CA SER A 12 21.62 18.58 0.99
C SER A 12 21.67 17.09 0.69
N LEU A 13 22.65 16.64 -0.10
CA LEU A 13 22.89 15.23 -0.39
C LEU A 13 23.30 14.45 0.87
N LEU A 14 24.14 15.01 1.75
CA LEU A 14 24.50 14.34 3.00
C LEU A 14 23.27 14.08 3.90
N LYS A 15 22.34 15.03 3.96
CA LYS A 15 21.08 14.85 4.70
C LYS A 15 20.16 13.79 4.09
N ALA A 16 20.13 13.69 2.75
CA ALA A 16 19.38 12.64 2.05
C ALA A 16 20.02 11.24 2.23
N VAL A 17 21.35 11.15 2.19
CA VAL A 17 22.10 9.89 2.35
C VAL A 17 22.09 9.40 3.81
N ASN A 18 22.08 10.30 4.80
CA ASN A 18 22.02 9.94 6.22
C ASN A 18 20.63 9.46 6.71
N GLY A 19 19.69 9.14 5.81
CA GLY A 19 18.44 8.44 6.16
C GLY A 19 17.44 9.21 7.03
N HIS A 20 17.72 10.47 7.40
CA HIS A 20 16.78 11.33 8.10
C HIS A 20 15.65 11.71 7.15
N SER A 21 14.57 10.92 7.15
CA SER A 21 13.35 11.24 6.40
C SER A 21 12.93 12.68 6.64
N ILE A 22 12.66 13.41 5.56
CA ILE A 22 12.25 14.83 5.60
C ILE A 22 10.94 14.99 6.39
N LEU A 23 10.09 13.95 6.40
CA LEU A 23 8.89 13.84 7.24
C LEU A 23 9.17 13.86 8.74
N LEU A 24 10.37 13.42 9.16
CA LEU A 24 10.75 13.26 10.56
C LEU A 24 11.67 14.37 11.10
N HIS A 25 12.40 15.09 10.22
CA HIS A 25 13.47 16.02 10.62
C HIS A 25 13.51 17.36 9.84
N GLY A 26 12.47 17.69 9.07
CA GLY A 26 12.38 18.96 8.32
C GLY A 26 11.92 20.16 9.15
N TYR A 27 12.27 21.39 8.75
CA TYR A 27 11.84 22.64 9.42
C TYR A 27 10.32 22.92 9.32
N ALA A 28 9.59 22.19 8.49
CA ALA A 28 8.13 22.21 8.41
C ALA A 28 7.57 20.92 9.04
N ILE A 29 7.66 20.81 10.37
CA ILE A 29 7.24 19.61 11.11
C ILE A 29 5.70 19.58 11.17
N PRO A 30 5.00 18.55 10.65
CA PRO A 30 3.55 18.40 10.82
C PRO A 30 3.18 18.36 12.30
N ASN A 31 3.98 17.65 13.09
CA ASN A 31 3.87 17.53 14.55
C ASN A 31 3.98 18.91 15.24
N TYR A 32 4.81 19.84 14.76
CA TYR A 32 4.92 21.16 15.39
C TYR A 32 3.63 21.97 15.24
N PHE A 33 3.03 21.96 14.05
CA PHE A 33 1.73 22.60 13.82
C PHE A 33 0.61 21.89 14.59
N ALA A 34 0.57 20.55 14.54
CA ALA A 34 -0.44 19.75 15.24
C ALA A 34 -0.37 19.93 16.77
N CYS A 35 0.82 19.92 17.36
CA CYS A 35 1.01 20.08 18.80
C CYS A 35 0.89 21.52 19.27
N ARG A 36 1.32 22.51 18.47
CA ARG A 36 1.11 23.93 18.82
C ARG A 36 -0.37 24.30 18.87
N ASN A 37 -1.18 23.71 17.99
CA ASN A 37 -2.62 23.94 17.91
C ASN A 37 -3.43 22.89 18.69
N ASP A 38 -2.76 22.00 19.43
CA ASP A 38 -3.32 20.86 20.17
C ASP A 38 -4.42 20.08 19.44
N VAL A 39 -4.19 19.77 18.15
CA VAL A 39 -5.15 19.15 17.23
C VAL A 39 -5.71 17.81 17.75
N TYR A 40 -4.96 17.12 18.59
CA TYR A 40 -5.32 15.84 19.19
C TYR A 40 -5.69 15.93 20.68
N GLY A 41 -5.79 17.14 21.25
CA GLY A 41 -6.17 17.37 22.66
C GLY A 41 -5.20 16.79 23.69
N VAL A 42 -3.94 16.57 23.33
CA VAL A 42 -2.94 15.93 24.20
C VAL A 42 -2.50 16.91 25.30
N ILE A 43 -2.34 18.19 24.96
CA ILE A 43 -1.93 19.22 25.93
C ILE A 43 -3.11 19.54 26.86
N SER A 44 -4.33 19.68 26.31
CA SER A 44 -5.56 19.88 27.09
C SER A 44 -5.84 18.71 28.05
N ASN A 45 -5.47 17.48 27.67
CA ASN A 45 -5.62 16.29 28.50
C ASN A 45 -4.41 16.04 29.44
N GLY A 46 -3.63 17.08 29.75
CA GLY A 46 -2.56 17.01 30.74
C GLY A 46 -1.29 16.31 30.29
N ASN A 47 -1.03 16.26 28.97
CA ASN A 47 0.12 15.57 28.35
C ASN A 47 0.10 14.05 28.50
N VAL A 48 -1.08 13.44 28.44
CA VAL A 48 -1.28 11.99 28.55
C VAL A 48 -1.92 11.45 27.26
N LEU A 49 -1.41 10.32 26.74
CA LEU A 49 -2.03 9.61 25.61
C LEU A 49 -3.28 8.86 26.06
N SER A 50 -4.16 8.50 25.11
CA SER A 50 -5.19 7.51 25.39
C SER A 50 -4.54 6.18 25.84
N PRO A 51 -5.15 5.41 26.76
CA PRO A 51 -4.59 4.13 27.21
C PRO A 51 -4.31 3.15 26.08
N GLU A 52 -5.13 3.18 25.02
CA GLU A 52 -4.95 2.37 23.81
C GLU A 52 -3.72 2.80 23.01
N HIS A 53 -3.53 4.10 22.77
CA HIS A 53 -2.38 4.63 22.04
C HIS A 53 -1.07 4.42 22.81
N PHE A 54 -1.09 4.63 24.13
CA PHE A 54 0.04 4.31 25.00
C PHE A 54 0.42 2.84 24.94
N LYS A 55 -0.56 1.93 25.08
CA LYS A 55 -0.34 0.49 24.98
C LYS A 55 0.26 0.11 23.62
N ARG A 56 -0.34 0.58 22.52
CA ARG A 56 0.13 0.34 21.15
C ARG A 56 1.58 0.78 20.94
N ALA A 57 1.94 1.97 21.41
CA ALA A 57 3.32 2.46 21.30
C ALA A 57 4.30 1.60 22.11
N MET A 58 3.93 1.16 23.32
CA MET A 58 4.79 0.31 24.14
C MET A 58 4.92 -1.14 23.59
N GLU A 59 3.91 -1.63 22.87
CA GLU A 59 3.92 -2.93 22.17
C GLU A 59 4.69 -2.88 20.83
N ALA A 60 4.85 -1.71 20.22
CA ALA A 60 5.60 -1.52 18.98
C ALA A 60 7.06 -1.98 19.10
N ARG A 61 7.67 -2.39 17.98
CA ARG A 61 9.11 -2.77 17.99
C ARG A 61 9.97 -1.54 18.25
N ARG A 62 11.13 -1.72 18.91
CA ARG A 62 12.11 -0.63 19.14
C ARG A 62 12.77 -0.13 17.85
N SER A 63 12.84 -0.96 16.82
CA SER A 63 13.31 -0.60 15.50
C SER A 63 12.51 -1.34 14.42
N ALA A 64 12.30 -0.68 13.29
CA ALA A 64 11.77 -1.28 12.09
C ALA A 64 12.93 -1.81 11.22
N SER A 65 12.84 -3.07 10.79
CA SER A 65 13.72 -3.62 9.76
C SER A 65 13.32 -3.07 8.40
N HIS A 66 14.27 -2.58 7.60
CA HIS A 66 14.01 -2.22 6.19
C HIS A 66 13.50 -3.39 5.36
N ILE A 67 13.87 -4.63 5.73
CA ILE A 67 13.38 -5.85 5.09
C ILE A 67 12.12 -6.30 5.86
N ILE A 68 10.96 -6.21 5.21
CA ILE A 68 9.67 -6.68 5.72
C ILE A 68 9.35 -8.05 5.08
N LEU A 69 9.91 -9.12 5.64
CA LEU A 69 9.54 -10.48 5.26
C LEU A 69 8.14 -10.79 5.81
N SER A 70 7.25 -11.27 4.94
CA SER A 70 5.91 -11.72 5.32
C SER A 70 5.45 -12.82 4.37
N PRO A 71 5.03 -13.99 4.88
CA PRO A 71 4.53 -15.08 4.04
C PRO A 71 3.38 -14.66 3.11
N THR A 72 2.63 -13.62 3.48
CA THR A 72 1.56 -13.04 2.65
C THR A 72 2.12 -12.34 1.41
N TYR A 73 3.20 -11.56 1.53
CA TYR A 73 3.81 -10.90 0.37
C TYR A 73 4.54 -11.90 -0.50
N ASP A 74 5.33 -12.78 0.12
CA ASP A 74 6.12 -13.80 -0.58
C ASP A 74 5.18 -14.71 -1.39
N GLY A 75 4.07 -15.16 -0.79
CA GLY A 75 3.05 -15.96 -1.47
C GLY A 75 2.30 -15.22 -2.58
N LEU A 76 2.00 -13.93 -2.43
CA LEU A 76 1.41 -13.12 -3.51
C LEU A 76 2.39 -12.90 -4.66
N GLU A 77 3.66 -12.66 -4.35
CA GLU A 77 4.74 -12.49 -5.33
C GLU A 77 4.95 -13.79 -6.13
N ASP A 78 5.01 -14.95 -5.47
CA ASP A 78 5.09 -16.26 -6.12
C ASP A 78 3.90 -16.54 -7.05
N ILE A 79 2.67 -16.25 -6.61
CA ILE A 79 1.45 -16.44 -7.42
C ILE A 79 1.49 -15.54 -8.65
N ILE A 80 1.75 -14.24 -8.47
CA ILE A 80 1.66 -13.24 -9.56
C ILE A 80 2.85 -13.39 -10.53
N SER A 81 4.06 -13.67 -10.04
CA SER A 81 5.23 -13.91 -10.89
C SER A 81 5.06 -15.19 -11.72
N SER A 82 4.60 -16.28 -11.10
CA SER A 82 4.27 -17.54 -11.79
C SER A 82 3.20 -17.33 -12.87
N ALA A 83 2.19 -16.51 -12.58
CA ALA A 83 1.16 -16.17 -13.56
C ALA A 83 1.70 -15.30 -14.71
N ALA A 84 2.53 -14.29 -14.42
CA ALA A 84 3.15 -13.46 -15.44
C ALA A 84 4.05 -14.26 -16.40
N VAL A 85 4.81 -15.23 -15.88
CA VAL A 85 5.63 -16.14 -16.70
C VAL A 85 4.75 -17.00 -17.61
N LYS A 86 3.67 -17.58 -17.08
CA LYS A 86 2.74 -18.41 -17.87
C LYS A 86 1.95 -17.62 -18.92
N LEU A 87 1.51 -16.40 -18.59
CA LEU A 87 0.89 -15.46 -19.54
C LEU A 87 1.85 -15.09 -20.67
N ARG A 88 3.12 -14.81 -20.36
CA ARG A 88 4.17 -14.55 -21.36
C ARG A 88 4.41 -15.76 -22.27
N ALA A 89 4.47 -16.96 -21.70
CA ALA A 89 4.63 -18.19 -22.47
C ALA A 89 3.46 -18.42 -23.43
N GLU A 90 2.22 -18.28 -22.95
CA GLU A 90 1.02 -18.41 -23.80
C GLU A 90 0.93 -17.33 -24.88
N ALA A 91 1.32 -16.08 -24.59
CA ALA A 91 1.41 -15.03 -25.60
C ALA A 91 2.40 -15.39 -26.72
N LEU A 92 3.56 -15.98 -26.37
CA LEU A 92 4.54 -16.48 -27.34
C LEU A 92 3.99 -17.68 -28.13
N THR A 93 3.39 -18.67 -27.47
CA THR A 93 2.78 -19.84 -28.12
C THR A 93 1.69 -19.46 -29.12
N LEU A 94 0.84 -18.49 -28.77
CA LEU A 94 -0.08 -17.90 -29.73
C LEU A 94 0.72 -17.30 -30.89
N SER A 95 1.64 -16.36 -30.60
CA SER A 95 2.35 -15.52 -31.59
C SER A 95 3.03 -16.28 -32.76
N HIS A 96 3.37 -17.56 -32.57
CA HIS A 96 4.06 -18.37 -33.57
C HIS A 96 3.18 -18.84 -34.75
N ASN A 97 1.84 -18.82 -34.65
CA ASN A 97 0.95 -19.31 -35.71
C ASN A 97 0.35 -18.16 -36.55
N LEU A 98 0.94 -17.89 -37.71
CA LEU A 98 0.68 -16.71 -38.58
C LEU A 98 -0.75 -16.53 -39.15
N LYS A 99 -1.73 -17.37 -38.77
CA LYS A 99 -3.16 -17.18 -39.13
C LYS A 99 -4.04 -17.30 -37.88
N TYR A 100 -4.40 -16.15 -37.30
CA TYR A 100 -5.34 -16.10 -36.17
C TYR A 100 -6.79 -16.09 -36.66
N PRO A 101 -7.61 -17.10 -36.32
CA PRO A 101 -9.04 -16.87 -36.23
C PRO A 101 -9.31 -15.77 -35.19
N ARG A 102 -10.31 -14.92 -35.44
CA ARG A 102 -10.55 -13.64 -34.73
C ARG A 102 -10.58 -13.75 -33.20
N HIS A 103 -11.02 -14.88 -32.64
CA HIS A 103 -11.04 -15.10 -31.19
C HIS A 103 -9.64 -15.23 -30.56
N LEU A 104 -8.65 -15.82 -31.26
CA LEU A 104 -7.28 -15.92 -30.75
C LEU A 104 -6.55 -14.57 -30.75
N TYR A 105 -6.87 -13.68 -31.70
CA TYR A 105 -6.36 -12.31 -31.69
C TYR A 105 -6.81 -11.56 -30.42
N TYR A 106 -8.11 -11.54 -30.14
CA TYR A 106 -8.62 -10.92 -28.91
C TYR A 106 -8.10 -11.61 -27.64
N LEU A 107 -7.95 -12.94 -27.65
CA LEU A 107 -7.32 -13.67 -26.53
C LEU A 107 -5.87 -13.20 -26.29
N GLN A 108 -5.11 -12.93 -27.35
CA GLN A 108 -3.76 -12.38 -27.24
C GLN A 108 -3.75 -10.97 -26.64
N GLU A 109 -4.70 -10.10 -27.02
CA GLU A 109 -4.87 -8.77 -26.40
C GLU A 109 -5.23 -8.89 -24.89
N PHE A 110 -6.12 -9.80 -24.52
CA PHE A 110 -6.48 -10.06 -23.13
C PHE A 110 -5.32 -10.62 -22.30
N ILE A 111 -4.52 -11.53 -22.86
CA ILE A 111 -3.30 -12.06 -22.21
C ILE A 111 -2.26 -10.95 -22.04
N ALA A 112 -2.07 -10.07 -23.03
CA ALA A 112 -1.18 -8.92 -22.91
C ALA A 112 -1.65 -7.96 -21.81
N LYS A 113 -2.97 -7.70 -21.72
CA LYS A 113 -3.57 -6.90 -20.64
C LYS A 113 -3.29 -7.51 -19.27
N ASP A 114 -3.57 -8.80 -19.06
CA ASP A 114 -3.31 -9.47 -17.79
C ASP A 114 -1.81 -9.55 -17.45
N TYR A 115 -0.93 -9.67 -18.44
CA TYR A 115 0.51 -9.58 -18.23
C TYR A 115 0.91 -8.20 -17.67
N THR A 116 0.43 -7.10 -18.26
CA THR A 116 0.70 -5.75 -17.71
C THR A 116 0.11 -5.54 -16.32
N LYS A 117 -1.06 -6.13 -16.03
CA LYS A 117 -1.67 -6.10 -14.70
C LYS A 117 -0.87 -6.88 -13.66
N ALA A 118 -0.36 -8.05 -14.02
CA ALA A 118 0.54 -8.82 -13.16
C ALA A 118 1.82 -8.03 -12.83
N GLN A 119 2.45 -7.37 -13.80
CA GLN A 119 3.62 -6.51 -13.55
C GLN A 119 3.29 -5.35 -12.60
N LEU A 120 2.14 -4.69 -12.78
CA LEU A 120 1.69 -3.61 -11.89
C LEU A 120 1.37 -4.12 -10.47
N ALA A 121 0.82 -5.32 -10.34
CA ALA A 121 0.57 -5.96 -9.05
C ALA A 121 1.86 -6.28 -8.30
N LEU A 122 2.91 -6.79 -8.98
CA LEU A 122 4.24 -7.00 -8.38
C LEU A 122 4.83 -5.70 -7.81
N VAL A 123 4.80 -4.60 -8.58
CA VAL A 123 5.24 -3.27 -8.11
C VAL A 123 4.41 -2.79 -6.89
N SER A 124 3.12 -3.14 -6.85
CA SER A 124 2.23 -2.78 -5.74
C SER A 124 2.54 -3.58 -4.46
N ILE A 125 3.07 -4.81 -4.56
CA ILE A 125 3.57 -5.58 -3.39
C ILE A 125 4.77 -4.85 -2.76
N THR A 126 5.73 -4.39 -3.57
CA THR A 126 6.89 -3.61 -3.09
C THR A 126 6.44 -2.30 -2.43
N LEU A 127 5.40 -1.65 -2.96
CA LEU A 127 4.80 -0.48 -2.33
C LEU A 127 4.12 -0.81 -0.99
N LEU A 128 3.39 -1.92 -0.87
CA LEU A 128 2.82 -2.39 0.39
C LEU A 128 3.89 -2.69 1.44
N GLN A 129 4.99 -3.34 1.07
CA GLN A 129 6.14 -3.57 1.94
C GLN A 129 6.72 -2.24 2.46
N THR A 130 6.86 -1.25 1.57
CA THR A 130 7.33 0.11 1.92
C THR A 130 6.37 0.83 2.87
N ILE A 131 5.05 0.72 2.64
CA ILE A 131 4.01 1.26 3.51
C ILE A 131 4.03 0.59 4.89
N LYS A 132 4.22 -0.73 4.93
CA LYS A 132 4.32 -1.48 6.20
C LYS A 132 5.58 -1.12 6.98
N TYR A 133 6.70 -0.89 6.28
CA TYR A 133 7.92 -0.34 6.87
C TYR A 133 7.67 1.07 7.48
N ASN A 134 6.97 1.95 6.77
CA ASN A 134 6.64 3.30 7.26
C ASN A 134 5.72 3.25 8.49
N GLU A 135 4.68 2.41 8.50
CA GLU A 135 3.83 2.16 9.68
C GLU A 135 4.70 1.76 10.89
N MET A 136 5.50 0.70 10.75
CA MET A 136 6.35 0.19 11.83
C MET A 136 7.37 1.22 12.31
N THR A 137 7.93 2.00 11.39
CA THR A 137 8.91 3.06 11.69
C THR A 137 8.28 4.17 12.53
N LEU A 138 7.08 4.63 12.17
CA LEU A 138 6.35 5.64 12.94
C LEU A 138 5.99 5.13 14.35
N GLU A 139 5.55 3.88 14.47
CA GLU A 139 5.29 3.26 15.77
C GLU A 139 6.56 3.11 16.62
N SER A 140 7.70 2.74 16.02
CA SER A 140 9.01 2.76 16.68
C SER A 140 9.40 4.16 17.16
N PHE A 141 9.19 5.22 16.36
CA PHE A 141 9.47 6.60 16.78
C PHE A 141 8.56 7.07 17.91
N ALA A 142 7.27 6.73 17.88
CA ALA A 142 6.35 6.98 19.00
C ALA A 142 6.84 6.29 20.28
N ARG A 143 7.22 5.01 20.19
CA ARG A 143 7.80 4.24 21.31
C ARG A 143 9.05 4.90 21.87
N SER A 144 10.03 5.23 21.03
CA SER A 144 11.29 5.83 21.48
C SER A 144 11.08 7.20 22.13
N GLY A 145 10.10 8.00 21.64
CA GLY A 145 9.69 9.24 22.28
C GLY A 145 9.16 9.01 23.70
N LEU A 146 8.23 8.07 23.87
CA LEU A 146 7.63 7.76 25.17
C LEU A 146 8.61 7.10 26.15
N GLU A 147 9.47 6.19 25.68
CA GLU A 147 10.54 5.60 26.50
C GLU A 147 11.52 6.68 27.01
N ALA A 148 11.78 7.74 26.23
CA ALA A 148 12.64 8.86 26.63
C ALA A 148 11.99 9.87 27.60
N THR A 149 10.66 9.89 27.73
CA THR A 149 9.94 10.81 28.64
C THR A 149 9.69 10.27 30.04
N LYS A 150 10.07 9.02 30.35
CA LYS A 150 9.73 8.35 31.61
C LYS A 150 10.19 9.06 32.89
N ASP A 151 11.20 9.92 32.81
CA ASP A 151 11.85 10.56 33.96
C ASP A 151 11.86 12.11 33.89
N SER A 152 10.94 12.77 33.15
CA SER A 152 10.97 14.25 33.02
C SER A 152 9.61 14.98 33.07
N ASP A 153 9.36 15.71 34.16
CA ASP A 153 8.16 16.56 34.40
C ASP A 153 8.15 17.93 33.67
N SER A 154 9.02 18.15 32.68
CA SER A 154 9.13 19.45 32.01
C SER A 154 8.15 19.61 30.83
N VAL A 155 7.80 20.84 30.43
CA VAL A 155 7.01 21.18 29.22
C VAL A 155 7.50 20.46 27.93
N ARG A 156 8.77 20.04 27.90
CA ARG A 156 9.36 19.24 26.82
C ARG A 156 8.72 17.86 26.67
N SER A 157 8.20 17.26 27.75
CA SER A 157 7.48 15.98 27.70
C SER A 157 6.18 16.10 26.92
N GLY A 158 5.39 17.17 27.14
CA GLY A 158 4.14 17.41 26.40
C GLY A 158 4.31 17.45 24.88
N PHE A 159 5.38 18.11 24.40
CA PHE A 159 5.70 18.11 22.97
C PHE A 159 6.10 16.71 22.44
N ILE A 160 6.82 15.92 23.23
CA ILE A 160 7.23 14.56 22.87
C ILE A 160 6.02 13.61 22.87
N VAL A 161 5.15 13.69 23.88
CA VAL A 161 3.92 12.90 23.97
C VAL A 161 2.98 13.23 22.81
N CYS A 162 2.76 14.52 22.52
CA CYS A 162 1.97 14.90 21.35
C CYS A 162 2.63 14.48 20.02
N THR A 163 3.96 14.53 19.91
CA THR A 163 4.68 14.00 18.74
C THR A 163 4.47 12.49 18.58
N ALA A 164 4.44 11.72 19.68
CA ALA A 164 4.13 10.31 19.65
C ALA A 164 2.68 10.05 19.19
N GLU A 165 1.70 10.84 19.65
CA GLU A 165 0.32 10.80 19.16
C GLU A 165 0.25 11.03 17.65
N VAL A 166 0.91 12.08 17.12
CA VAL A 166 0.92 12.37 15.68
C VAL A 166 1.48 11.19 14.88
N TYR A 167 2.54 10.54 15.35
CA TYR A 167 3.11 9.36 14.69
C TYR A 167 2.19 8.13 14.75
N LEU A 168 1.48 7.90 15.86
CA LEU A 168 0.50 6.81 15.98
C LEU A 168 -0.70 7.02 15.05
N GLN A 169 -1.20 8.26 14.96
CA GLN A 169 -2.28 8.65 14.06
C GLN A 169 -1.89 8.44 12.58
N LEU A 170 -0.68 8.87 12.20
CA LEU A 170 -0.14 8.61 10.85
C LEU A 170 0.07 7.11 10.60
N ALA A 171 0.55 6.36 11.58
CA ALA A 171 0.70 4.91 11.47
C ALA A 171 -0.65 4.20 11.27
N GLU A 172 -1.73 4.63 11.93
CA GLU A 172 -3.07 4.09 11.65
C GLU A 172 -3.53 4.41 10.22
N LYS A 173 -3.24 5.60 9.68
CA LYS A 173 -3.56 5.89 8.27
C LYS A 173 -2.77 5.04 7.28
N PHE A 174 -1.51 4.74 7.56
CA PHE A 174 -0.76 3.76 6.76
C PHE A 174 -1.32 2.34 6.92
N ARG A 175 -1.79 1.94 8.10
CA ARG A 175 -2.42 0.64 8.37
C ARG A 175 -3.78 0.47 7.69
N GLU A 176 -4.64 1.49 7.74
CA GLU A 176 -5.93 1.53 7.03
C GLU A 176 -5.71 1.35 5.53
N TYR A 177 -4.80 2.16 4.95
CA TYR A 177 -4.44 2.07 3.53
C TYR A 177 -3.86 0.70 3.17
N HIS A 178 -2.94 0.18 4.01
CA HIS A 178 -2.32 -1.13 3.83
C HIS A 178 -3.35 -2.27 3.74
N LYS A 179 -4.34 -2.30 4.63
CA LYS A 179 -5.43 -3.29 4.61
C LYS A 179 -6.24 -3.25 3.31
N VAL A 180 -6.62 -2.05 2.87
CA VAL A 180 -7.43 -1.85 1.65
C VAL A 180 -6.64 -2.28 0.40
N GLU A 181 -5.38 -1.87 0.31
CA GLU A 181 -4.53 -2.17 -0.84
C GLU A 181 -4.10 -3.65 -0.88
N LEU A 182 -3.89 -4.29 0.27
CA LEU A 182 -3.66 -5.74 0.35
C LEU A 182 -4.85 -6.54 -0.18
N ALA A 183 -6.07 -6.24 0.29
CA ALA A 183 -7.28 -6.90 -0.20
C ALA A 183 -7.50 -6.68 -1.71
N ARG A 184 -7.10 -5.52 -2.24
CA ARG A 184 -7.10 -5.24 -3.69
C ARG A 184 -6.15 -6.16 -4.46
N LEU A 185 -4.95 -6.40 -3.94
CA LEU A 185 -3.97 -7.28 -4.60
C LEU A 185 -4.33 -8.76 -4.47
N GLU A 186 -4.90 -9.21 -3.35
CA GLU A 186 -5.42 -10.57 -3.20
C GLU A 186 -6.52 -10.86 -4.23
N ALA A 187 -7.46 -9.92 -4.43
CA ALA A 187 -8.50 -10.03 -5.43
C ALA A 187 -7.95 -10.05 -6.87
N GLU A 188 -6.94 -9.22 -7.17
CA GLU A 188 -6.30 -9.17 -8.50
C GLU A 188 -5.47 -10.44 -8.77
N ALA A 189 -4.75 -10.97 -7.79
CA ALA A 189 -4.01 -12.24 -7.88
C ALA A 189 -4.96 -13.43 -8.16
N ALA A 190 -6.11 -13.47 -7.48
CA ALA A 190 -7.15 -14.46 -7.70
C ALA A 190 -7.79 -14.32 -9.11
N ARG A 191 -8.04 -13.08 -9.57
CA ARG A 191 -8.56 -12.79 -10.93
C ARG A 191 -7.61 -13.29 -12.02
N ILE A 192 -6.33 -12.91 -11.93
CA ILE A 192 -5.29 -13.29 -12.89
C ILE A 192 -5.14 -14.83 -12.92
N SER A 193 -5.10 -15.46 -11.75
CA SER A 193 -5.01 -16.92 -11.62
C SER A 193 -6.20 -17.64 -12.25
N LYS A 194 -7.43 -17.14 -12.05
CA LYS A 194 -8.65 -17.66 -12.70
C LYS A 194 -8.60 -17.51 -14.22
N ASN A 195 -8.20 -16.36 -14.73
CA ASN A 195 -8.07 -16.13 -16.17
C ASN A 195 -7.04 -17.08 -16.80
N GLN A 196 -5.88 -17.25 -16.15
CA GLN A 196 -4.84 -18.18 -16.58
C GLN A 196 -5.34 -19.63 -16.69
N VAL A 197 -6.14 -20.09 -15.71
CA VAL A 197 -6.77 -21.43 -15.75
C VAL A 197 -7.79 -21.56 -16.90
N ASN A 198 -8.46 -20.47 -17.28
CA ASN A 198 -9.45 -20.47 -18.35
C ASN A 198 -8.84 -20.36 -19.77
N ILE A 199 -7.58 -19.91 -19.94
CA ILE A 199 -6.94 -19.73 -21.26
C ILE A 199 -7.05 -20.97 -22.17
N PRO A 200 -6.77 -22.21 -21.73
CA PRO A 200 -6.92 -23.40 -22.58
C PRO A 200 -8.35 -23.59 -23.10
N LEU A 201 -9.36 -23.31 -22.27
CA LEU A 201 -10.77 -23.41 -22.67
C LEU A 201 -11.18 -22.29 -23.62
N MET A 202 -10.65 -21.08 -23.44
CA MET A 202 -10.84 -19.96 -24.39
C MET A 202 -10.21 -20.27 -25.75
N LYS A 203 -9.03 -20.92 -25.80
CA LYS A 203 -8.38 -21.36 -27.03
C LYS A 203 -9.19 -22.39 -27.81
N THR A 204 -9.84 -23.33 -27.13
CA THR A 204 -10.60 -24.42 -27.79
C THR A 204 -12.04 -24.06 -28.13
N THR A 205 -12.71 -23.26 -27.29
CA THR A 205 -14.13 -22.90 -27.49
C THR A 205 -14.33 -21.55 -28.17
N GLY A 206 -13.30 -20.68 -28.20
CA GLY A 206 -13.43 -19.29 -28.60
C GLY A 206 -14.25 -18.42 -27.64
N ASN A 207 -14.70 -18.96 -26.49
CA ASN A 207 -15.57 -18.22 -25.58
C ASN A 207 -14.77 -17.25 -24.68
N LEU A 208 -14.60 -16.02 -25.16
CA LEU A 208 -13.93 -14.94 -24.45
C LEU A 208 -14.70 -14.42 -23.22
N SER A 209 -15.97 -14.79 -23.03
CA SER A 209 -16.74 -14.40 -21.83
C SER A 209 -16.22 -15.05 -20.54
N LEU A 210 -15.33 -16.03 -20.66
CA LEU A 210 -14.63 -16.69 -19.54
C LEU A 210 -13.50 -15.82 -18.96
N PHE A 211 -13.11 -14.74 -19.65
CA PHE A 211 -12.11 -13.78 -19.20
C PHE A 211 -12.75 -12.74 -18.28
N VAL A 212 -12.25 -12.64 -17.04
CA VAL A 212 -12.71 -11.64 -16.07
C VAL A 212 -11.77 -10.44 -16.11
N ASP A 213 -12.23 -9.34 -16.72
CA ASP A 213 -11.54 -8.05 -16.65
C ASP A 213 -11.91 -7.29 -15.36
N ALA A 214 -11.01 -6.45 -14.85
CA ALA A 214 -11.23 -5.69 -13.61
C ALA A 214 -12.45 -4.74 -13.69
N PHE A 215 -12.80 -4.26 -14.88
CA PHE A 215 -14.00 -3.44 -15.11
C PHE A 215 -15.32 -4.25 -14.99
N SER A 216 -15.28 -5.57 -15.15
CA SER A 216 -16.48 -6.43 -15.14
C SER A 216 -17.16 -6.44 -13.76
N PHE A 217 -16.36 -6.38 -12.68
CA PHE A 217 -16.88 -6.37 -11.31
C PHE A 217 -17.60 -5.06 -10.98
N ALA A 218 -17.11 -3.93 -11.50
CA ALA A 218 -17.79 -2.64 -11.37
C ALA A 218 -19.13 -2.63 -12.14
N GLY A 219 -19.18 -3.25 -13.32
CA GLY A 219 -20.43 -3.44 -14.06
C GLY A 219 -21.45 -4.28 -13.29
N ILE A 220 -21.02 -5.40 -12.69
CA ILE A 220 -21.89 -6.30 -11.92
C ILE A 220 -22.35 -5.64 -10.60
N SER A 221 -21.47 -4.94 -9.88
CA SER A 221 -21.85 -4.26 -8.65
C SER A 221 -22.77 -3.06 -8.90
N VAL A 222 -22.54 -2.28 -9.96
CA VAL A 222 -23.48 -1.23 -10.39
C VAL A 222 -24.81 -1.82 -10.82
N LEU A 223 -24.83 -2.94 -11.56
CA LEU A 223 -26.07 -3.61 -11.94
C LEU A 223 -26.85 -4.11 -10.71
N LEU A 224 -26.17 -4.72 -9.73
CA LEU A 224 -26.78 -5.16 -8.47
C LEU A 224 -27.31 -3.99 -7.63
N VAL A 225 -26.57 -2.88 -7.55
CA VAL A 225 -27.02 -1.65 -6.88
C VAL A 225 -28.24 -1.05 -7.59
N MET A 226 -28.24 -0.99 -8.92
CA MET A 226 -29.37 -0.52 -9.72
C MET A 226 -30.62 -1.40 -9.53
N ILE A 227 -30.46 -2.73 -9.55
CA ILE A 227 -31.54 -3.69 -9.26
C ILE A 227 -32.07 -3.48 -7.84
N ALA A 228 -31.19 -3.36 -6.83
CA ALA A 228 -31.59 -3.13 -5.45
C ALA A 228 -32.34 -1.80 -5.26
N LEU A 229 -31.88 -0.72 -5.90
CA LEU A 229 -32.58 0.57 -5.95
C LEU A 229 -33.96 0.45 -6.61
N GLN A 230 -34.05 -0.30 -7.73
CA GLN A 230 -35.29 -0.48 -8.46
C GLN A 230 -36.31 -1.30 -7.66
N PHE A 231 -35.88 -2.31 -6.90
CA PHE A 231 -36.73 -2.97 -5.91
C PHE A 231 -37.12 -2.05 -4.75
N TYR A 232 -36.20 -1.26 -4.21
CA TYR A 232 -36.49 -0.32 -3.12
C TYR A 232 -37.57 0.71 -3.50
N VAL A 233 -37.46 1.30 -4.70
CA VAL A 233 -38.44 2.25 -5.28
C VAL A 233 -39.74 1.57 -5.75
N SER A 234 -39.78 0.24 -5.83
CA SER A 234 -41.01 -0.51 -6.13
C SER A 234 -41.77 -0.96 -4.88
N TYR A 235 -41.15 -0.85 -3.70
CA TYR A 235 -41.70 -1.25 -2.39
C TYR A 235 -42.03 -0.06 -1.47
N PHE A 236 -41.68 1.17 -1.87
CA PHE A 236 -41.96 2.45 -1.19
C PHE A 236 -42.57 3.45 -2.17
#